data_AF-A0A537A509-F1
#
_entry.id   AF-A0A537A509-F1
#
_cell.length_a   1.000
_cell.length_b   1.000
_cell.length_c   1.000
_cell.angle_alpha   90.00
_cell.angle_beta   90.00
_cell.angle_gamma   90.00
#
_symmetry.space_group_name_H-M   'P 1'
#
loop_
_entity.id
_entity.type
_entity.pdbx_description
1 polymer ?
#
loop_
_entity_poly.entity_id
_entity_poly.type
_entity_poly.pdbx_seq_one_letter_code
_entity_poly.pdbx_strand_id
1 'polypeptide(L)'
;MTALRPSALRLNRWAWLLALLAFAALAEERTLDLGDGAPIRYEVLSPASPGSAADTARRMLALLADGNIDDAAALSNAPPRRRQVLRDYMDAVGEAEFRRVFAQYASPPNRLVAEVVIGERHLLVWDLADAGHRLAGQYFVLAGEGFLLDDAPSAERARLQRVLGAYRQGRIKP
;
A
#
# COMPACT_ATOMS: atom_id res chain seq x y z
N MET A 1 44.48 -53.43 -39.32
CA MET A 1 43.16 -53.84 -38.78
C MET A 1 43.04 -53.22 -37.41
N THR A 2 41.97 -52.57 -36.96
CA THR A 2 40.79 -51.94 -37.55
C THR A 2 40.33 -51.01 -36.42
N ALA A 3 39.85 -49.83 -36.80
CA ALA A 3 39.30 -48.81 -35.90
C ALA A 3 38.21 -49.35 -34.96
N LEU A 4 37.95 -48.63 -33.87
CA LEU A 4 36.61 -48.13 -33.49
C LEU A 4 36.69 -47.32 -32.17
N ARG A 5 36.53 -46.00 -32.29
CA ARG A 5 35.76 -45.20 -31.32
C ARG A 5 34.31 -45.18 -31.82
N PRO A 6 33.31 -45.24 -30.92
CA PRO A 6 32.50 -44.05 -30.60
C PRO A 6 32.22 -43.92 -29.07
N SER A 7 32.31 -42.72 -28.45
CA SER A 7 31.19 -41.81 -28.07
C SER A 7 30.01 -42.53 -27.39
N ALA A 8 29.60 -42.27 -26.15
CA ALA A 8 29.02 -41.07 -25.52
C ALA A 8 28.70 -41.51 -24.06
N LEU A 9 28.48 -40.74 -23.00
CA LEU A 9 27.81 -39.48 -22.78
C LEU A 9 28.52 -38.77 -21.63
N ARG A 10 29.00 -37.54 -21.85
CA ARG A 10 29.45 -36.68 -20.75
C ARG A 10 28.23 -36.02 -20.13
N LEU A 11 28.03 -36.34 -18.86
CA LEU A 11 27.03 -35.83 -17.93
C LEU A 11 26.69 -34.36 -18.18
N ASN A 12 25.42 -34.15 -18.45
CA ASN A 12 24.81 -32.87 -18.76
C ASN A 12 25.03 -31.90 -17.60
N ARG A 13 25.61 -30.75 -17.93
CA ARG A 13 25.84 -29.63 -17.02
C ARG A 13 24.49 -29.10 -16.59
N TRP A 14 24.32 -29.02 -15.27
CA TRP A 14 23.19 -28.54 -14.52
C TRP A 14 22.84 -27.08 -14.85
N ALA A 15 22.26 -26.85 -16.03
CA ALA A 15 21.62 -25.61 -16.41
C ALA A 15 20.12 -25.68 -16.08
N TRP A 16 19.79 -26.13 -14.86
CA TRP A 16 18.51 -25.79 -14.21
C TRP A 16 18.62 -24.34 -13.71
N LEU A 17 18.79 -23.44 -14.68
CA LEU A 17 18.56 -22.02 -14.56
C LEU A 17 17.04 -21.82 -14.69
N LEU A 18 16.48 -20.96 -13.83
CA LEU A 18 15.06 -20.58 -13.74
C LEU A 18 14.17 -21.50 -12.89
N ALA A 19 14.52 -21.64 -11.62
CA ALA A 19 13.50 -21.60 -10.58
C ALA A 19 12.97 -20.16 -10.51
N LEU A 20 11.94 -19.86 -11.31
CA LEU A 20 11.03 -18.74 -11.07
C LEU A 20 10.33 -19.00 -9.73
N LEU A 21 10.97 -18.62 -8.62
CA LEU A 21 10.28 -18.43 -7.35
C LEU A 21 9.39 -17.19 -7.52
N ALA A 22 8.22 -17.40 -8.09
CA ALA A 22 7.10 -16.50 -7.90
C ALA A 22 6.82 -16.50 -6.39
N PHE A 23 7.41 -15.54 -5.67
CA PHE A 23 6.91 -15.14 -4.37
C PHE A 23 5.52 -14.56 -4.61
N ALA A 24 4.51 -15.42 -4.73
CA ALA A 24 3.16 -15.04 -4.40
C ALA A 24 3.24 -14.62 -2.93
N ALA A 25 3.29 -13.31 -2.70
CA ALA A 25 3.19 -12.74 -1.38
C ALA A 25 1.83 -13.18 -0.84
N LEU A 26 1.83 -14.26 -0.05
CA LEU A 26 0.67 -14.82 0.58
C LEU A 26 0.08 -13.73 1.49
N ALA A 27 -1.16 -13.35 1.20
CA ALA A 27 -1.95 -12.56 2.11
C ALA A 27 -2.02 -13.30 3.45
N GLU A 28 -1.59 -12.65 4.53
CA GLU A 28 -1.66 -13.24 5.87
C GLU A 28 -3.01 -12.86 6.49
N GLU A 29 -3.89 -13.85 6.69
CA GLU A 29 -5.11 -13.64 7.46
C GLU A 29 -4.79 -13.45 8.95
N ARG A 30 -5.26 -12.35 9.53
CA ARG A 30 -5.13 -12.01 10.94
C ARG A 30 -6.49 -11.73 11.56
N THR A 31 -6.58 -11.95 12.87
CA THR A 31 -7.75 -11.62 13.67
C THR A 31 -7.33 -10.70 14.81
N LEU A 32 -7.98 -9.54 14.93
CA LEU A 32 -7.79 -8.59 16.01
C LEU A 32 -8.98 -8.62 16.96
N ASP A 33 -8.71 -8.96 18.22
CA ASP A 33 -9.65 -8.83 19.32
C ASP A 33 -9.38 -7.52 20.09
N LEU A 34 -10.39 -6.65 20.12
CA LEU A 34 -10.34 -5.35 20.80
C LEU A 34 -10.99 -5.39 22.19
N GLY A 35 -11.72 -6.46 22.54
CA GLY A 35 -12.45 -6.60 23.80
C GLY A 35 -13.76 -5.81 23.87
N ASP A 36 -14.13 -5.07 22.82
CA ASP A 36 -15.31 -4.19 22.76
C ASP A 36 -16.40 -4.66 21.78
N GLY A 37 -16.28 -5.89 21.25
CA GLY A 37 -17.24 -6.44 20.30
C GLY A 37 -16.71 -7.65 19.53
N ALA A 38 -17.32 -7.92 18.38
CA ALA A 38 -16.90 -9.02 17.52
C ALA A 38 -15.47 -8.80 16.97
N PRO A 39 -14.64 -9.87 16.88
CA PRO A 39 -13.28 -9.75 16.40
C PRO A 39 -13.21 -9.26 14.95
N ILE A 40 -12.18 -8.48 14.64
CA ILE A 40 -11.93 -7.97 13.30
C ILE A 40 -11.02 -8.94 12.56
N ARG A 41 -11.57 -9.66 11.58
CA ARG A 41 -10.79 -10.43 10.60
C ARG A 41 -10.35 -9.52 9.46
N TYR A 42 -9.09 -9.63 9.07
CA TYR A 42 -8.47 -8.85 8.00
C TYR A 42 -7.29 -9.62 7.39
N GLU A 43 -6.89 -9.21 6.20
CA GLU A 43 -5.68 -9.73 5.53
C GLU A 43 -4.57 -8.68 5.57
N VAL A 44 -3.32 -9.14 5.63
CA VAL A 44 -2.14 -8.30 5.45
C VAL A 44 -1.49 -8.63 4.12
N LEU A 45 -1.38 -7.62 3.26
CA LEU A 45 -0.71 -7.71 1.97
C LEU A 45 0.68 -7.06 2.04
N SER A 46 1.61 -7.62 1.27
CA SER A 46 2.83 -6.90 0.94
C SER A 46 2.47 -5.72 0.03
N PRO A 47 3.00 -4.51 0.28
CA PRO A 47 2.84 -3.36 -0.62
C PRO A 47 3.36 -3.53 -2.04
N ALA A 48 4.10 -4.62 -2.30
CA ALA A 48 4.59 -4.99 -3.63
C ALA A 48 3.72 -6.09 -4.30
N SER A 49 2.66 -6.56 -3.63
CA SER A 49 1.77 -7.59 -4.16
C SER A 49 0.94 -7.08 -5.33
N PRO A 50 0.68 -7.93 -6.34
CA PRO A 50 -0.44 -7.71 -7.26
C PRO A 50 -1.75 -7.53 -6.45
N GLY A 51 -2.54 -6.51 -6.77
CA GLY A 51 -3.75 -6.16 -6.00
C GLY A 51 -3.50 -5.21 -4.82
N SER A 52 -2.29 -4.64 -4.70
CA SER A 52 -1.99 -3.57 -3.76
C SER A 52 -2.50 -2.20 -4.25
N ALA A 53 -2.99 -1.36 -3.33
CA ALA A 53 -3.31 0.04 -3.59
C ALA A 53 -2.09 0.97 -3.61
N ALA A 54 -0.87 0.44 -3.38
CA ALA A 54 0.34 1.24 -3.20
C ALA A 54 0.69 2.13 -4.39
N ASP A 55 0.46 1.66 -5.62
CA ASP A 55 0.79 2.43 -6.83
C ASP A 55 -0.14 3.62 -7.01
N THR A 56 -1.45 3.45 -6.78
CA THR A 56 -2.40 4.58 -6.73
C THR A 56 -2.00 5.58 -5.66
N ALA A 57 -1.61 5.11 -4.47
CA ALA A 57 -1.19 5.99 -3.37
C ALA A 57 0.05 6.80 -3.72
N ARG A 58 1.09 6.17 -4.28
CA ARG A 58 2.30 6.85 -4.73
C ARG A 58 1.99 7.88 -5.83
N ARG A 59 1.15 7.53 -6.81
CA ARG A 59 0.72 8.45 -7.86
C ARG A 59 0.00 9.67 -7.28
N MET A 60 -0.94 9.46 -6.37
CA MET A 60 -1.66 10.54 -5.71
C MET A 60 -0.72 11.45 -4.92
N LEU A 61 0.20 10.88 -4.13
CA LEU A 61 1.16 11.64 -3.34
C LEU A 61 2.11 12.46 -4.22
N ALA A 62 2.54 11.92 -5.37
CA ALA A 62 3.35 12.65 -6.35
C ALA A 62 2.60 13.87 -6.92
N LEU A 63 1.34 13.68 -7.35
CA LEU A 63 0.49 14.78 -7.83
C LEU A 63 0.33 15.89 -6.77
N LEU A 64 0.15 15.51 -5.51
CA LEU A 64 0.03 16.46 -4.40
C LEU A 64 1.35 17.19 -4.09
N ALA A 65 2.49 16.49 -4.18
CA ALA A 65 3.82 17.10 -4.03
C ALA A 65 4.12 18.13 -5.13
N ASP A 66 3.52 17.95 -6.31
CA ASP A 66 3.60 18.90 -7.42
C ASP A 66 2.54 20.02 -7.35
N GLY A 67 1.64 19.99 -6.36
CA GLY A 67 0.56 20.97 -6.21
C GLY A 67 -0.64 20.70 -7.13
N ASN A 68 -0.67 19.58 -7.84
CA ASN A 68 -1.75 19.22 -8.76
C ASN A 68 -2.96 18.62 -8.03
N ILE A 69 -3.77 19.49 -7.43
CA ILE A 69 -4.96 19.11 -6.66
C ILE A 69 -6.01 18.40 -7.53
N ASP A 70 -6.27 18.89 -8.74
CA ASP A 70 -7.42 18.42 -9.51
C ASP A 70 -7.22 16.97 -9.98
N ASP A 71 -6.01 16.62 -10.44
CA ASP A 71 -5.69 15.24 -10.81
C ASP A 71 -5.58 14.33 -9.59
N ALA A 72 -5.04 14.82 -8.47
CA ALA A 72 -5.01 14.05 -7.23
C ALA A 72 -6.43 13.76 -6.71
N ALA A 73 -7.34 14.74 -6.80
CA ALA A 73 -8.73 14.58 -6.39
C ALA A 73 -9.51 13.62 -7.29
N ALA A 74 -9.15 13.52 -8.58
CA ALA A 74 -9.74 12.54 -9.50
C ALA A 74 -9.45 11.08 -9.09
N LEU A 75 -8.43 10.83 -8.27
CA LEU A 75 -8.11 9.51 -7.70
C LEU A 75 -8.93 9.16 -6.45
N SER A 76 -10.04 9.87 -6.17
CA SER A 76 -10.95 9.63 -5.05
C SER A 76 -12.30 9.13 -5.52
N ASN A 77 -12.99 8.33 -4.70
CA ASN A 77 -14.40 7.98 -4.94
C ASN A 77 -15.38 9.15 -4.65
N ALA A 78 -14.88 10.29 -4.16
CA ALA A 78 -15.64 11.52 -4.02
C ALA A 78 -14.84 12.76 -4.50
N PRO A 79 -14.55 12.88 -5.82
CA PRO A 79 -13.62 13.90 -6.33
C PRO A 79 -13.96 15.35 -5.97
N PRO A 80 -15.21 15.83 -6.08
CA PRO A 80 -15.54 17.22 -5.73
C PRO A 80 -15.23 17.55 -4.27
N ARG A 81 -15.54 16.63 -3.36
CA ARG A 81 -15.26 16.78 -1.93
C ARG A 81 -13.76 16.76 -1.66
N ARG A 82 -13.02 15.81 -2.24
CA ARG A 82 -11.57 15.69 -2.05
C ARG A 82 -10.84 16.95 -2.54
N ARG A 83 -11.20 17.45 -3.72
CA ARG A 83 -10.69 18.72 -4.25
C ARG A 83 -10.89 19.87 -3.28
N GLN A 84 -12.09 20.03 -2.74
CA GLN A 84 -12.38 21.11 -1.79
C GLN A 84 -11.48 21.00 -0.55
N VAL A 85 -11.40 19.82 0.06
CA VAL A 85 -10.55 19.58 1.25
C VAL A 85 -9.07 19.90 0.97
N LEU A 86 -8.57 19.53 -0.21
CA LEU A 86 -7.18 19.79 -0.58
C LEU A 86 -6.93 21.29 -0.81
N ARG A 87 -7.88 22.01 -1.42
CA ARG A 87 -7.79 23.48 -1.58
C ARG A 87 -7.83 24.17 -0.23
N ASP A 88 -8.79 23.82 0.62
CA ASP A 88 -8.90 24.39 1.97
C ASP A 88 -7.61 24.18 2.76
N TYR A 89 -6.99 23.00 2.63
CA TYR A 89 -5.71 22.71 3.27
C TYR A 89 -4.56 23.56 2.68
N MET A 90 -4.46 23.64 1.35
CA MET A 90 -3.45 24.45 0.67
C MET A 90 -3.58 25.93 1.03
N ASP A 91 -4.79 26.46 1.10
CA ASP A 91 -5.07 27.85 1.49
C ASP A 91 -4.67 28.11 2.95
N ALA A 92 -4.86 27.12 3.84
CA ALA A 92 -4.52 27.25 5.26
C ALA A 92 -3.02 27.22 5.55
N VAL A 93 -2.23 26.45 4.79
CA VAL A 93 -0.79 26.27 5.06
C VAL A 93 0.13 26.96 4.04
N GLY A 94 -0.41 27.37 2.90
CA GLY A 94 0.33 27.88 1.75
C GLY A 94 0.87 26.77 0.84
N GLU A 95 1.02 27.08 -0.45
CA GLU A 95 1.41 26.10 -1.47
C GLU A 95 2.76 25.41 -1.18
N ALA A 96 3.77 26.17 -0.75
CA ALA A 96 5.10 25.62 -0.47
C ALA A 96 5.06 24.56 0.65
N GLU A 97 4.31 24.85 1.73
CA GLU A 97 4.15 23.92 2.84
C GLU A 97 3.29 22.72 2.45
N PHE A 98 2.21 22.94 1.70
CA PHE A 98 1.37 21.87 1.15
C PHE A 98 2.22 20.86 0.36
N ARG A 99 3.00 21.34 -0.61
CA ARG A 99 3.87 20.52 -1.44
C ARG A 99 4.92 19.79 -0.61
N ARG A 100 5.55 20.47 0.35
CA ARG A 100 6.53 19.88 1.27
C ARG A 100 5.93 18.72 2.08
N VAL A 101 4.73 18.91 2.63
CA VAL A 101 4.04 17.90 3.44
C VAL A 101 3.74 16.63 2.63
N PHE A 102 3.33 16.75 1.38
CA PHE A 102 3.08 15.56 0.55
C PHE A 102 4.35 14.95 -0.02
N ALA A 103 5.35 15.76 -0.39
CA ALA A 103 6.66 15.29 -0.85
C ALA A 103 7.37 14.42 0.20
N GLN A 104 7.15 14.67 1.50
CA GLN A 104 7.79 13.90 2.57
C GLN A 104 7.47 12.39 2.46
N TYR A 105 6.31 11.98 1.93
CA TYR A 105 5.98 10.56 1.80
C TYR A 105 6.91 9.79 0.85
N ALA A 106 7.58 10.48 -0.07
CA ALA A 106 8.58 9.91 -0.97
C ALA A 106 10.02 9.99 -0.40
N SER A 107 10.21 10.59 0.78
CA SER A 107 11.51 10.65 1.45
C SER A 107 12.00 9.22 1.77
N PRO A 108 13.25 8.85 1.44
CA PRO A 108 13.79 7.51 1.68
C PRO A 108 13.56 6.92 3.08
N PRO A 109 13.63 7.69 4.19
CA PRO A 109 13.34 7.15 5.52
C PRO A 109 11.85 6.84 5.76
N ASN A 110 10.93 7.46 5.01
CA ASN A 110 9.50 7.20 5.10
C ASN A 110 9.13 6.01 4.21
N ARG A 111 8.36 5.06 4.73
CA ARG A 111 8.05 3.83 3.99
C ARG A 111 6.66 3.30 4.30
N LEU A 112 6.10 2.62 3.31
CA LEU A 112 4.87 1.85 3.47
C LEU A 112 5.22 0.54 4.18
N VAL A 113 4.69 0.34 5.40
CA VAL A 113 5.05 -0.79 6.28
C VAL A 113 4.02 -1.92 6.29
N ALA A 114 2.76 -1.62 5.94
CA ALA A 114 1.73 -2.63 5.83
C ALA A 114 0.63 -2.17 4.88
N GLU A 115 -0.05 -3.13 4.28
CA GLU A 115 -1.36 -2.95 3.67
C GLU A 115 -2.34 -3.92 4.31
N VAL A 116 -3.45 -3.40 4.83
CA VAL A 116 -4.50 -4.19 5.48
C VAL A 116 -5.76 -4.19 4.65
N VAL A 117 -6.34 -5.37 4.43
CA VAL A 117 -7.53 -5.55 3.58
C VAL A 117 -8.71 -6.10 4.37
N ILE A 118 -9.88 -5.51 4.15
CA ILE A 118 -11.18 -5.99 4.61
C ILE A 118 -12.17 -5.89 3.44
N GLY A 119 -12.48 -7.01 2.79
CA GLY A 119 -13.28 -7.03 1.58
C GLY A 119 -12.57 -6.25 0.46
N GLU A 120 -13.27 -5.31 -0.17
CA GLU A 120 -12.72 -4.46 -1.23
C GLU A 120 -11.94 -3.23 -0.72
N ARG A 121 -11.77 -3.09 0.59
CA ARG A 121 -11.15 -1.90 1.19
C ARG A 121 -9.79 -2.18 1.77
N HIS A 122 -8.91 -1.24 1.49
CA HIS A 122 -7.48 -1.32 1.76
C HIS A 122 -7.08 -0.16 2.65
N LEU A 123 -6.24 -0.45 3.65
CA LEU A 123 -5.56 0.53 4.49
C LEU A 123 -4.07 0.41 4.24
N LEU A 124 -3.48 1.45 3.67
CA LEU A 124 -2.03 1.60 3.58
C LEU A 124 -1.51 2.28 4.85
N VAL A 125 -0.55 1.64 5.52
CA VAL A 125 0.07 2.14 6.76
C VAL A 125 1.49 2.61 6.46
N TRP A 126 1.72 3.92 6.56
CA TRP A 126 3.02 4.55 6.36
C TRP A 126 3.71 4.77 7.70
N ASP A 127 4.99 4.38 7.79
CA ASP A 127 5.90 4.83 8.85
C ASP A 127 6.59 6.11 8.38
N LEU A 128 6.21 7.24 8.99
CA LEU A 128 6.81 8.54 8.74
C LEU A 128 7.96 8.77 9.74
N ALA A 129 9.13 8.21 9.43
CA ALA A 129 10.35 8.37 10.20
C ALA A 129 10.75 9.84 10.38
N ASP A 130 10.62 10.67 9.33
CA ASP A 130 10.88 12.12 9.41
C ASP A 130 9.91 12.85 10.35
N ALA A 131 8.80 12.22 10.71
CA ALA A 131 7.81 12.69 11.67
C ALA A 131 7.84 11.87 12.97
N GLY A 132 9.01 11.36 13.38
CA GLY A 132 9.20 10.65 14.64
C GLY A 132 8.57 9.26 14.65
N HIS A 133 8.66 8.53 13.54
CA HIS A 133 8.04 7.21 13.33
C HIS A 133 6.52 7.20 13.52
N ARG A 134 5.86 8.31 13.15
CA ARG A 134 4.41 8.41 13.25
C ARG A 134 3.74 7.56 12.17
N LEU A 135 2.84 6.67 12.58
CA LEU A 135 2.04 5.87 11.65
C LEU A 135 0.89 6.69 11.04
N ALA A 136 0.93 6.88 9.72
CA ALA A 136 -0.12 7.50 8.92
C ALA A 136 -0.91 6.43 8.14
N GLY A 137 -2.21 6.66 7.96
CA GLY A 137 -3.10 5.73 7.23
C GLY A 137 -3.72 6.40 6.02
N GLN A 138 -3.73 5.70 4.89
CA GLN A 138 -4.49 6.06 3.69
C GLN A 138 -5.47 4.95 3.35
N TYR A 139 -6.74 5.30 3.10
CA TYR A 139 -7.81 4.34 2.87
C TYR A 139 -8.14 4.30 1.39
N PHE A 140 -8.21 3.11 0.81
CA PHE A 140 -8.54 2.88 -0.58
C PHE A 140 -9.67 1.87 -0.71
N VAL A 141 -10.37 1.92 -1.82
CA VAL A 141 -11.40 0.96 -2.22
C VAL A 141 -11.12 0.50 -3.64
N LEU A 142 -11.27 -0.80 -3.88
CA LEU A 142 -11.23 -1.36 -5.22
C LEU A 142 -12.44 -0.83 -6.03
N ALA A 143 -12.17 -0.28 -7.21
CA ALA A 143 -13.17 0.30 -8.09
C ALA A 143 -12.82 -0.02 -9.55
N GLY A 144 -13.59 -0.91 -10.17
CA GLY A 144 -13.25 -1.44 -11.49
C GLY A 144 -11.95 -2.24 -11.46
N GLU A 145 -11.00 -1.89 -12.31
CA GLU A 145 -9.69 -2.57 -12.40
C GLU A 145 -8.61 -1.95 -11.50
N GLY A 146 -8.93 -0.90 -10.74
CA GLY A 146 -7.96 -0.15 -9.96
C GLY A 146 -8.47 0.29 -8.59
N PHE A 147 -7.69 1.13 -7.92
CA PHE A 147 -8.02 1.66 -6.61
C PHE A 147 -8.35 3.14 -6.67
N LEU A 148 -9.33 3.54 -5.86
CA LEU A 148 -9.62 4.93 -5.56
C LEU A 148 -9.42 5.17 -4.06
N LEU A 149 -9.04 6.39 -3.70
CA LEU A 149 -9.05 6.84 -2.32
C LEU A 149 -10.48 6.75 -1.78
N ASP A 150 -10.65 6.06 -0.66
CA ASP A 150 -11.94 5.88 -0.02
C ASP A 150 -12.24 7.12 0.84
N ASP A 151 -13.02 8.05 0.28
CA ASP A 151 -13.52 9.24 0.95
C ASP A 151 -14.96 9.09 1.45
N ALA A 152 -15.65 8.04 1.03
CA ALA A 152 -16.96 7.70 1.54
C ALA A 152 -16.87 7.04 2.93
N PRO A 153 -17.81 7.33 3.86
CA PRO A 153 -17.93 6.57 5.09
C PRO A 153 -18.47 5.16 4.82
N SER A 154 -17.96 4.16 5.54
CA SER A 154 -18.45 2.78 5.48
C SER A 154 -18.12 2.02 6.77
N ALA A 155 -18.83 0.91 7.02
CA ALA A 155 -18.59 0.06 8.17
C ALA A 155 -17.19 -0.58 8.14
N GLU A 156 -16.76 -1.03 6.98
CA GLU A 156 -15.43 -1.60 6.75
C GLU A 156 -14.33 -0.56 6.94
N ARG A 157 -14.52 0.68 6.46
CA ARG A 157 -13.57 1.77 6.74
C ARG A 157 -13.48 2.08 8.23
N ALA A 158 -14.60 2.06 8.97
CA ALA A 158 -14.59 2.19 10.42
C ALA A 158 -13.84 1.03 11.10
N ARG A 159 -13.94 -0.20 10.56
CA ARG A 159 -13.13 -1.35 11.03
C ARG A 159 -11.64 -1.14 10.74
N LEU A 160 -11.27 -0.70 9.54
CA LEU A 160 -9.88 -0.36 9.19
C LEU A 160 -9.32 0.77 10.07
N GLN A 161 -10.12 1.77 10.43
CA GLN A 161 -9.73 2.81 11.39
C GLN A 161 -9.37 2.23 12.76
N ARG A 162 -10.13 1.23 13.24
CA ARG A 162 -9.80 0.52 14.48
C ARG A 162 -8.50 -0.29 14.36
N VAL A 163 -8.24 -0.94 13.22
CA VAL A 163 -6.96 -1.63 12.95
C VAL A 163 -5.79 -0.64 12.96
N LEU A 164 -5.91 0.51 12.29
CA LEU A 164 -4.90 1.58 12.35
C LEU A 164 -4.65 2.07 13.78
N GLY A 165 -5.72 2.19 14.57
CA GLY A 165 -5.64 2.51 16.00
C GLY A 165 -4.82 1.49 16.77
N ALA A 166 -5.04 0.20 16.54
CA ALA A 166 -4.29 -0.88 17.18
C ALA A 166 -2.80 -0.87 16.80
N TYR A 167 -2.45 -0.58 15.54
CA TYR A 167 -1.06 -0.36 15.11
C TYR A 167 -0.41 0.80 15.87
N ARG A 168 -1.09 1.95 15.94
CA ARG A 168 -0.59 3.15 16.64
C ARG A 168 -0.38 2.92 18.13
N GLN A 169 -1.16 2.03 18.73
CA GLN A 169 -1.05 1.64 20.14
C GLN A 169 -0.01 0.53 20.37
N GLY A 170 0.61 -0.01 19.32
CA GLY A 170 1.55 -1.14 19.43
C GLY A 170 0.90 -2.47 19.82
N ARG A 171 -0.43 -2.57 19.77
CA ARG A 171 -1.16 -3.82 20.06
C ARG A 171 -0.95 -4.87 18.98
N ILE A 172 -0.67 -4.43 17.76
CA ILE A 172 -0.31 -5.25 16.61
C ILE A 172 0.90 -4.61 15.91
N LYS A 173 1.79 -5.45 15.37
CA LYS A 173 2.98 -5.01 14.62
C LYS A 173 2.71 -5.06 13.12
N PRO A 174 3.25 -4.10 12.32
CA PRO A 174 3.15 -4.11 10.86
C PRO A 174 3.45 -5.50 10.31
#